data_AF-A0A2E4GPC6-F1
#
_entry.id   AF-A0A2E4GPC6-F1
#
_cell.length_a   1.000
_cell.length_b   1.000
_cell.length_c   1.000
_cell.angle_alpha   90.00
_cell.angle_beta   90.00
_cell.angle_gamma   90.00
#
_symmetry.space_group_name_H-M   'P 1'
#
loop_
_entity.id
_entity.type
_entity.pdbx_description
1 polymer ?
#
loop_
_entity_poly.entity_id
_entity_poly.type
_entity_poly.pdbx_seq_one_letter_code
_entity_poly.pdbx_strand_id
1 'polypeptide(L)'
;MKLLVDIRRPDLALLLSLGLAACGSESPSSVSTTQSAAPVVTFASQVEAGAEAYATNCAICHGANLEGSTLGPLLSGFSWVRRWGTQTPTLLLGNIQANMPPGGNENISTEDYINIVAHILSVNGVDTVSDALAATTDFEIAD
;
A
#
# COMPACT_ATOMS: atom_id res chain seq x y z
N MET A 1 6.55 -11.75 -40.18
CA MET A 1 7.13 -13.04 -39.78
C MET A 1 6.32 -13.56 -38.60
N LYS A 2 5.35 -14.45 -38.84
CA LYS A 2 4.38 -14.93 -37.85
C LYS A 2 4.71 -16.41 -37.61
N LEU A 3 5.41 -16.74 -36.53
CA LEU A 3 5.65 -18.12 -36.13
C LEU A 3 4.58 -18.53 -35.13
N LEU A 4 3.55 -19.16 -35.68
CA LEU A 4 2.71 -20.14 -35.00
C LEU A 4 3.52 -21.44 -34.92
N VAL A 5 3.68 -22.01 -33.73
CA VAL A 5 3.97 -23.43 -33.56
C VAL A 5 3.05 -23.94 -32.46
N ASP A 6 1.93 -24.50 -32.93
CA ASP A 6 1.05 -25.40 -32.20
C ASP A 6 1.54 -26.83 -32.47
N ILE A 7 2.01 -27.55 -31.45
CA ILE A 7 2.26 -29.00 -31.54
C ILE A 7 1.81 -29.67 -30.22
N ARG A 8 0.55 -30.12 -30.23
CA ARG A 8 0.03 -31.43 -29.75
C ARG A 8 0.70 -32.17 -28.56
N ARG A 9 -0.04 -32.13 -27.44
CA ARG A 9 -0.31 -33.14 -26.37
C ARG A 9 -0.54 -34.57 -26.91
N PRO A 10 -0.20 -35.66 -26.17
CA PRO A 10 -0.94 -36.14 -24.97
C PRO A 10 0.00 -36.72 -23.87
N ASP A 11 -0.43 -36.98 -22.63
CA ASP A 11 -0.85 -38.35 -22.27
C ASP A 11 -1.77 -38.40 -21.05
N LEU A 12 -2.75 -39.26 -21.24
CA LEU A 12 -3.87 -39.64 -20.41
C LEU A 12 -3.39 -40.65 -19.35
N ALA A 13 -3.57 -40.34 -18.07
CA ALA A 13 -3.50 -41.35 -17.01
C ALA A 13 -4.76 -41.25 -16.15
N LEU A 14 -5.80 -41.89 -16.67
CA LEU A 14 -7.03 -42.25 -16.00
C LEU A 14 -6.72 -43.38 -15.00
N LEU A 15 -6.83 -43.11 -13.69
CA LEU A 15 -6.95 -44.17 -12.70
C LEU A 15 -8.20 -43.95 -11.86
N LEU A 16 -9.26 -44.63 -12.30
CA LEU A 16 -10.46 -44.95 -11.52
C LEU A 16 -10.06 -45.92 -10.40
N SER A 17 -10.25 -45.52 -9.15
CA SER A 17 -10.31 -46.45 -8.02
C SER A 17 -11.61 -46.23 -7.26
N LEU A 18 -12.52 -47.16 -7.48
CA LEU A 18 -13.80 -47.33 -6.80
C LEU A 18 -13.53 -47.97 -5.42
N GLY A 19 -13.83 -47.26 -4.34
CA GLY A 19 -13.73 -47.75 -2.97
C GLY A 19 -15.06 -47.57 -2.25
N LEU A 20 -15.75 -48.68 -1.98
CA LEU A 20 -17.00 -48.74 -1.21
C LEU A 20 -16.66 -49.18 0.23
N ALA A 21 -16.92 -48.35 1.24
CA ALA A 21 -17.01 -48.78 2.64
C ALA A 21 -17.84 -47.77 3.45
N ALA A 22 -18.95 -48.27 4.00
CA ALA A 22 -19.79 -47.58 4.97
C ALA A 22 -19.25 -47.78 6.39
N CYS A 23 -19.31 -46.74 7.23
CA CYS A 23 -19.81 -46.76 8.61
C CYS A 23 -19.54 -45.42 9.28
N GLY A 24 -20.48 -44.98 10.11
CA GLY A 24 -20.52 -43.65 10.71
C GLY A 24 -19.41 -43.37 11.71
N SER A 25 -19.16 -42.08 11.89
CA SER A 25 -18.60 -41.49 13.09
C SER A 25 -19.08 -40.05 13.13
N GLU A 26 -19.91 -39.76 14.12
CA GLU A 26 -20.30 -38.41 14.52
C GLU A 26 -19.00 -37.66 14.83
N SER A 27 -18.52 -36.87 13.87
CA SER A 27 -17.44 -35.93 14.15
C SER A 27 -18.10 -34.73 14.83
N PRO A 28 -17.66 -34.33 16.04
CA PRO A 28 -18.14 -33.11 16.62
C PRO A 28 -17.81 -32.00 15.62
N SER A 29 -18.83 -31.24 15.22
CA SER A 29 -18.62 -29.98 14.55
C SER A 29 -17.71 -29.14 15.44
N SER A 30 -16.41 -29.20 15.19
CA SER A 30 -15.49 -28.17 15.64
C SER A 30 -16.00 -26.92 14.96
N VAL A 31 -16.76 -26.13 15.72
CA VAL A 31 -17.06 -24.75 15.38
C VAL A 31 -15.71 -24.05 15.39
N SER A 32 -15.00 -24.15 14.26
CA SER A 32 -13.98 -23.19 13.92
C SER A 32 -14.76 -21.91 13.71
N THR A 33 -14.92 -21.16 14.80
CA THR A 33 -15.15 -19.73 14.71
C THR A 33 -13.92 -19.20 13.99
N THR A 34 -13.94 -19.19 12.66
CA THR A 34 -13.17 -18.24 11.87
C THR A 34 -13.69 -16.88 12.31
N GLN A 35 -13.11 -16.39 13.40
CA GLN A 35 -13.17 -15.01 13.77
C GLN A 35 -12.55 -14.30 12.57
N SER A 36 -13.43 -13.74 11.75
CA SER A 36 -13.07 -12.88 10.64
C SER A 36 -12.32 -11.70 11.25
N ALA A 37 -11.00 -11.83 11.38
CA ALA A 37 -10.16 -10.72 11.75
C ALA A 37 -10.37 -9.66 10.67
N ALA A 38 -10.85 -8.48 11.06
CA ALA A 38 -10.85 -7.34 10.16
C ALA A 38 -9.42 -7.16 9.61
N PRO A 39 -9.26 -6.75 8.35
CA PRO A 39 -7.93 -6.50 7.79
C PRO A 39 -7.21 -5.50 8.69
N VAL A 40 -6.02 -5.89 9.18
CA VAL A 40 -5.17 -5.04 9.99
C VAL A 40 -4.52 -4.04 9.05
N VAL A 41 -4.75 -2.75 9.28
CA VAL A 41 -4.04 -1.68 8.56
C VAL A 41 -2.58 -1.71 9.02
N THR A 42 -1.67 -1.74 8.05
CA THR A 42 -0.21 -1.76 8.23
C THR A 42 0.42 -0.61 7.48
N PHE A 43 1.68 -0.28 7.79
CA PHE A 43 2.42 0.73 7.03
C PHE A 43 2.45 0.39 5.52
N ALA A 44 2.72 -0.86 5.16
CA ALA A 44 2.75 -1.32 3.77
C ALA A 44 1.43 -1.06 3.04
N SER A 45 0.29 -1.42 3.66
CA SER A 45 -1.02 -1.15 3.07
C SER A 45 -1.32 0.35 2.91
N GLN A 46 -0.79 1.20 3.79
CA GLN A 46 -0.92 2.65 3.65
C GLN A 46 -0.05 3.21 2.54
N VAL A 47 1.15 2.66 2.33
CA VAL A 47 2.03 3.01 1.20
C VAL A 47 1.33 2.72 -0.13
N GLU A 48 0.69 1.57 -0.24
CA GLU A 48 -0.03 1.14 -1.44
C GLU A 48 -1.25 2.04 -1.73
N ALA A 49 -2.13 2.22 -0.74
CA ALA A 49 -3.26 3.14 -0.85
C ALA A 49 -2.81 4.60 -1.11
N GLY A 50 -1.69 4.98 -0.50
CA GLY A 50 -1.09 6.29 -0.63
C GLY A 50 -0.57 6.57 -2.03
N ALA A 51 -0.03 5.57 -2.71
CA ALA A 51 0.42 5.68 -4.09
C ALA A 51 -0.76 6.01 -5.04
N GLU A 52 -1.91 5.35 -4.85
CA GLU A 52 -3.13 5.59 -5.63
C GLU A 52 -3.70 6.99 -5.37
N ALA A 53 -3.80 7.37 -4.09
CA ALA A 53 -4.25 8.70 -3.70
C ALA A 53 -3.29 9.79 -4.21
N TYR A 54 -1.98 9.57 -4.14
CA TYR A 54 -0.96 10.49 -4.66
C TYR A 54 -1.08 10.67 -6.17
N ALA A 55 -1.26 9.59 -6.92
CA ALA A 55 -1.42 9.64 -8.38
C ALA A 55 -2.62 10.50 -8.80
N THR A 56 -3.71 10.42 -8.04
CA THR A 56 -4.94 11.17 -8.32
C THR A 56 -4.84 12.64 -7.92
N ASN A 57 -4.18 12.94 -6.79
CA ASN A 57 -4.29 14.25 -6.15
C ASN A 57 -3.03 15.11 -6.21
N CYS A 58 -1.86 14.51 -6.41
CA CYS A 58 -0.56 15.18 -6.19
C CYS A 58 0.34 15.15 -7.42
N ALA A 59 0.31 14.05 -8.18
CA ALA A 59 1.25 13.78 -9.27
C ALA A 59 1.22 14.82 -10.39
N ILE A 60 0.08 15.49 -10.62
CA ILE A 60 -0.02 16.55 -11.64
C ILE A 60 0.95 17.71 -11.39
N CYS A 61 1.25 18.01 -10.13
CA CYS A 61 2.19 19.08 -9.76
C CYS A 61 3.55 18.55 -9.31
N HIS A 62 3.58 17.41 -8.62
CA HIS A 62 4.80 16.89 -7.99
C HIS A 62 5.47 15.75 -8.78
N GLY A 63 4.95 15.41 -9.95
CA GLY A 63 5.46 14.32 -10.80
C GLY A 63 4.94 12.95 -10.39
N ALA A 64 4.90 12.00 -11.32
CA ALA A 64 4.37 10.66 -11.05
C ALA A 64 5.26 9.82 -10.11
N ASN A 65 6.55 10.16 -10.06
CA ASN A 65 7.58 9.50 -9.26
C ASN A 65 8.11 10.43 -8.16
N LEU A 66 7.34 11.46 -7.76
CA LEU A 66 7.74 12.46 -6.77
C LEU A 66 9.00 13.27 -7.19
N GLU A 67 9.30 13.30 -8.49
CA GLU A 67 10.49 13.92 -9.07
C GLU A 67 10.36 15.45 -9.22
N GLY A 68 9.19 16.00 -8.93
CA GLY A 68 8.87 17.41 -9.07
C GLY A 68 8.56 17.82 -10.51
N SER A 69 8.05 19.03 -10.66
CA SER A 69 7.81 19.66 -11.95
C SER A 69 7.95 21.18 -11.83
N THR A 70 7.60 21.91 -12.90
CA THR A 70 7.48 23.37 -12.83
C THR A 70 6.33 23.84 -11.93
N LEU A 71 5.37 22.98 -11.60
CA LEU A 71 4.20 23.29 -10.78
C LEU A 71 4.39 22.95 -9.29
N GLY A 72 5.36 22.11 -8.94
CA GLY A 72 5.58 21.67 -7.58
C GLY A 72 6.99 21.11 -7.37
N PRO A 73 7.60 21.31 -6.19
CA PRO A 73 8.93 20.79 -5.88
C PRO A 73 8.95 19.26 -5.90
N LEU A 74 10.14 18.68 -6.07
CA LEU A 74 10.34 17.25 -5.83
C LEU A 74 10.04 16.89 -4.37
N LEU A 75 9.44 15.72 -4.17
CA LEU A 75 9.07 15.17 -2.86
C LEU A 75 9.87 13.90 -2.52
N SER A 76 10.97 13.70 -3.23
CA SER A 76 11.86 12.55 -3.08
C SER A 76 13.33 12.96 -2.98
N GLY A 77 14.16 12.04 -2.49
CA GLY A 77 15.60 12.15 -2.50
C GLY A 77 16.18 13.16 -1.52
N PHE A 78 17.47 13.47 -1.70
CA PHE A 78 18.28 14.18 -0.71
C PHE A 78 17.73 15.56 -0.32
N SER A 79 17.17 16.33 -1.26
CA SER A 79 16.59 17.64 -0.95
C SER A 79 15.36 17.54 -0.05
N TRP A 80 14.54 16.50 -0.22
CA TRP A 80 13.40 16.24 0.65
C TRP A 80 13.88 15.82 2.03
N VAL A 81 14.84 14.87 2.11
CA VAL A 81 15.41 14.40 3.38
C VAL A 81 16.07 15.54 4.16
N ARG A 82 16.77 16.46 3.50
CA ARG A 82 17.32 17.65 4.18
C ARG A 82 16.27 18.55 4.83
N ARG A 83 15.04 18.54 4.32
CA ARG A 83 13.95 19.38 4.82
C ARG A 83 13.08 18.67 5.85
N TRP A 84 12.92 17.35 5.72
CA TRP A 84 11.95 16.56 6.47
C TRP A 84 12.56 15.46 7.32
N GLY A 85 13.81 15.05 7.07
CA GLY A 85 14.46 13.95 7.76
C GLY A 85 14.50 14.11 9.28
N THR A 86 14.77 15.31 9.78
CA THR A 86 14.77 15.60 11.23
C THR A 86 13.40 16.02 11.78
N GLN A 87 12.33 15.84 11.00
CA GLN A 87 10.95 16.15 11.38
C GLN A 87 10.18 14.86 11.61
N THR A 88 8.91 14.98 12.00
CA THR A 88 8.04 13.84 12.28
C THR A 88 6.96 13.64 11.22
N PRO A 89 6.44 12.40 11.05
CA PRO A 89 5.30 12.13 10.17
C PRO A 89 4.08 13.01 10.48
N THR A 90 3.78 13.24 11.76
CA THR A 90 2.70 14.15 12.18
C THR A 90 2.90 15.58 11.68
N LEU A 91 4.13 16.10 11.76
CA LEU A 91 4.42 17.46 11.30
C LEU A 91 4.31 17.55 9.77
N LEU A 92 4.80 16.53 9.05
CA LEU A 92 4.63 16.44 7.61
C LEU A 92 3.16 16.37 7.21
N LEU A 93 2.36 15.51 7.85
CA LEU A 93 0.93 15.37 7.63
C LEU A 93 0.21 16.73 7.79
N GLY A 94 0.44 17.40 8.92
CA GLY A 94 -0.16 18.71 9.18
C GLY A 94 0.26 19.77 8.17
N ASN A 95 1.51 19.73 7.69
CA ASN A 95 1.97 20.64 6.64
C ASN A 95 1.26 20.41 5.31
N ILE A 96 1.09 19.14 4.90
CA ILE A 96 0.41 18.79 3.66
C ILE A 96 -1.06 19.23 3.75
N GLN A 97 -1.77 18.85 4.81
CA GLN A 97 -3.19 19.20 4.99
C GLN A 97 -3.45 20.71 5.00
N ALA A 98 -2.52 21.51 5.53
CA ALA A 98 -2.68 22.95 5.61
C ALA A 98 -2.39 23.68 4.29
N ASN A 99 -1.60 23.09 3.39
CA ASN A 99 -1.03 23.82 2.24
C ASN A 99 -1.30 23.16 0.89
N MET A 100 -1.75 21.90 0.88
CA MET A 100 -1.90 21.11 -0.34
C MET A 100 -3.27 20.45 -0.41
N PRO A 101 -3.83 20.30 -1.62
CA PRO A 101 -3.48 21.02 -2.84
C PRO A 101 -3.72 22.55 -2.70
N PRO A 102 -3.07 23.40 -3.51
CA PRO A 102 -3.35 24.83 -3.51
C PRO A 102 -4.82 25.12 -3.82
N GLY A 103 -5.45 25.98 -3.01
CA GLY A 103 -6.90 26.21 -3.07
C GLY A 103 -7.75 25.23 -2.25
N GLY A 104 -7.10 24.28 -1.56
CA GLY A 104 -7.73 23.26 -0.75
C GLY A 104 -8.20 22.06 -1.56
N ASN A 105 -8.59 20.99 -0.86
CA ASN A 105 -9.29 19.87 -1.48
C ASN A 105 -10.23 19.22 -0.46
N GLU A 106 -11.51 19.53 -0.58
CA GLU A 106 -12.59 18.95 0.24
C GLU A 106 -12.85 17.46 -0.02
N ASN A 107 -12.19 16.88 -1.03
CA ASN A 107 -12.36 15.48 -1.44
C ASN A 107 -11.22 14.55 -1.00
N ILE A 108 -10.20 15.04 -0.28
CA ILE A 108 -9.14 14.17 0.29
C ILE A 108 -9.44 13.98 1.76
N SER A 109 -9.70 12.73 2.16
CA SER A 109 -9.95 12.41 3.56
C SER A 109 -8.67 12.49 4.39
N THR A 110 -8.81 12.60 5.71
CA THR A 110 -7.64 12.51 6.63
C THR A 110 -6.89 11.20 6.46
N GLU A 111 -7.61 10.10 6.23
CA GLU A 111 -7.02 8.78 5.98
C GLU A 111 -6.19 8.77 4.69
N ASP A 112 -6.70 9.36 3.60
CA ASP A 112 -5.94 9.49 2.36
C ASP A 112 -4.67 10.31 2.53
N TYR A 113 -4.72 11.40 3.32
CA TYR A 113 -3.51 12.16 3.63
C TYR A 113 -2.48 11.34 4.41
N ILE A 114 -2.92 10.52 5.37
CA ILE A 114 -2.02 9.63 6.12
C ILE A 114 -1.39 8.60 5.18
N ASN A 115 -2.19 8.02 4.27
CA ASN A 115 -1.72 7.08 3.26
C ASN A 115 -0.70 7.75 2.33
N ILE A 116 -0.99 8.97 1.83
CA ILE A 116 -0.06 9.77 1.02
C ILE A 116 1.26 10.03 1.78
N VAL A 117 1.20 10.35 3.07
CA VAL A 117 2.40 10.51 3.89
C VAL A 117 3.20 9.20 3.93
N ALA A 118 2.55 8.06 4.21
CA ALA A 118 3.23 6.77 4.21
C ALA A 118 3.93 6.49 2.87
N HIS A 119 3.26 6.77 1.75
CA HIS A 119 3.85 6.63 0.42
C HIS A 119 5.10 7.51 0.23
N ILE A 120 5.02 8.79 0.59
CA ILE A 120 6.17 9.71 0.51
C ILE A 120 7.33 9.23 1.39
N LEU A 121 7.05 8.79 2.62
CA LEU A 121 8.08 8.27 3.53
C LEU A 121 8.77 7.02 2.93
N SER A 122 7.99 6.08 2.40
CA SER A 122 8.52 4.85 1.77
C SER A 122 9.40 5.15 0.56
N VAL A 123 9.01 6.08 -0.31
CA VAL A 123 9.83 6.54 -1.46
C VAL A 123 11.16 7.14 -0.99
N ASN A 124 11.20 7.72 0.21
CA ASN A 124 12.39 8.31 0.79
C ASN A 124 13.18 7.36 1.72
N GLY A 125 12.88 6.07 1.72
CA GLY A 125 13.66 5.05 2.42
C GLY A 125 13.23 4.76 3.86
N VAL A 126 12.05 5.23 4.30
CA VAL A 126 11.47 4.80 5.57
C VAL A 126 10.81 3.43 5.37
N ASP A 127 11.54 2.36 5.66
CA ASP A 127 11.10 0.97 5.46
C ASP A 127 11.17 0.08 6.72
N THR A 128 11.69 0.62 7.83
CA THR A 128 11.79 -0.08 9.12
C THR A 128 10.50 -0.04 9.95
N VAL A 129 9.52 0.77 9.54
CA VAL A 129 8.23 0.92 10.22
C VAL A 129 7.24 -0.14 9.72
N SER A 130 6.76 -0.99 10.62
CA SER A 130 5.72 -2.00 10.30
C SER A 130 4.31 -1.54 10.66
N ASP A 131 4.18 -0.77 11.75
CA ASP A 131 2.89 -0.32 12.26
C ASP A 131 2.33 0.80 11.38
N ALA A 132 1.00 0.81 11.23
CA ALA A 132 0.33 1.89 10.51
C ALA A 132 0.64 3.25 11.14
N LEU A 133 0.89 4.24 10.28
CA LEU A 133 0.90 5.64 10.68
C LEU A 133 -0.47 6.04 11.21
N ALA A 134 -0.46 6.79 12.31
CA ALA A 134 -1.59 7.52 12.83
C ALA A 134 -1.34 9.03 12.66
N ALA A 135 -2.38 9.84 12.83
CA ALA A 135 -2.27 11.30 12.79
C ALA A 135 -1.33 11.88 13.87
N THR A 136 -0.94 11.08 14.86
CA THR A 136 -0.07 11.45 15.98
C THR A 136 1.28 10.73 15.97
N THR A 137 1.66 10.02 14.90
CA THR A 137 2.95 9.33 14.80
C THR A 137 4.12 10.34 14.79
N ASP A 138 5.04 10.22 15.74
CA ASP A 138 5.99 11.28 16.11
C ASP A 138 7.49 10.88 16.12
N PHE A 139 7.88 9.84 15.39
CA PHE A 139 9.29 9.47 15.22
C PHE A 139 10.05 10.42 14.26
N GLU A 140 11.38 10.45 14.34
CA GLU A 140 12.24 11.19 13.39
C GLU A 140 12.35 10.43 12.06
N ILE A 141 12.02 11.11 10.95
CA ILE A 141 11.85 10.48 9.62
C ILE A 141 13.11 9.78 9.10
N ALA A 142 14.29 10.36 9.30
CA ALA A 142 15.55 9.77 8.88
C ALA A 142 16.53 9.85 10.06
N ASP A 143 16.65 8.74 10.79
CA ASP A 143 17.62 8.55 11.88
C ASP A 143 19.00 8.08 11.38
#